data_AF-A0A0G4NCB2-F1
#
_entry.id   AF-A0A0G4NCB2-F1
#
_cell.length_a   1.000
_cell.length_b   1.000
_cell.length_c   1.000
_cell.angle_alpha   90.00
_cell.angle_beta   90.00
_cell.angle_gamma   90.00
#
_symmetry.space_group_name_H-M   'P 1'
#
loop_
_entity.id
_entity.type
_entity.pdbx_description
1 polymer ?
#
loop_
_entity_poly.entity_id
_entity_poly.type
_entity_poly.pdbx_seq_one_letter_code
_entity_poly.pdbx_strand_id
1 'polypeptide(L)'
;MAPQLDGFFKQVDTDADHFIERLRKAVAIPSISAEPERRPDVVKMGEWMANELKSLGASVELRDLGEQPGKPGLHLPPCVLARYGNDKNKRTILVYGH
;
A
#
# COMPACT_ATOMS: atom_id res chain seq x y z
N MET A 1 6.59 -5.35 31.37
CA MET A 1 5.26 -4.71 31.34
C MET A 1 4.82 -4.65 29.89
N ALA A 2 3.64 -5.17 29.55
CA ALA A 2 3.10 -5.00 28.21
C ALA A 2 2.90 -3.49 27.96
N PRO A 3 3.15 -2.99 26.74
CA PRO A 3 2.88 -1.59 26.43
C PRO A 3 1.41 -1.28 26.70
N GLN A 4 1.12 -0.12 27.29
CA GLN A 4 -0.25 0.34 27.50
C GLN A 4 -0.82 0.82 26.16
N LEU A 5 -1.70 0.02 25.57
CA LEU A 5 -2.25 0.23 24.22
C LEU A 5 -3.67 0.81 24.21
N ASP A 6 -4.29 1.03 25.37
CA ASP A 6 -5.69 1.48 25.45
C ASP A 6 -5.94 2.78 24.69
N GLY A 7 -4.97 3.72 24.73
CA GLY A 7 -5.04 4.96 23.96
C GLY A 7 -5.00 4.74 22.45
N PHE A 8 -4.23 3.75 21.98
CA PHE A 8 -4.19 3.37 20.58
C PHE A 8 -5.52 2.74 20.14
N PHE A 9 -6.06 1.80 20.91
CA PHE A 9 -7.35 1.16 20.60
C PHE A 9 -8.49 2.18 20.54
N LYS A 10 -8.56 3.10 21.52
CA LYS A 10 -9.57 4.17 21.53
C LYS A 10 -9.45 5.09 20.31
N GLN A 11 -8.23 5.39 19.87
CA GLN A 11 -8.02 6.21 18.67
C GLN A 11 -8.49 5.46 17.41
N VAL A 12 -8.19 4.17 17.31
CA VAL A 12 -8.66 3.32 16.19
C VAL A 12 -10.19 3.32 16.13
N ASP A 13 -10.87 3.17 17.26
CA ASP A 13 -12.34 3.20 17.33
C ASP A 13 -12.90 4.57 16.90
N THR A 14 -12.23 5.66 17.29
CA THR A 14 -12.63 7.03 16.95
C THR A 14 -12.48 7.31 15.44
N ASP A 15 -11.43 6.75 14.82
CA ASP A 15 -11.12 6.97 13.40
C ASP A 15 -11.80 5.95 12.46
N ALA A 16 -12.67 5.08 12.97
CA ALA A 16 -13.26 3.97 12.22
C ALA A 16 -13.93 4.42 10.90
N ASP A 17 -14.73 5.48 10.94
CA ASP A 17 -15.40 6.03 9.75
C ASP A 17 -14.41 6.50 8.68
N HIS A 18 -13.31 7.12 9.11
CA HIS A 18 -12.24 7.55 8.20
C HIS A 18 -11.52 6.36 7.55
N PHE A 19 -11.27 5.28 8.31
CA PHE A 19 -10.69 4.05 7.77
C PHE A 19 -11.62 3.34 6.79
N ILE A 20 -12.92 3.30 7.10
CA ILE A 20 -13.94 2.75 6.19
C ILE A 20 -13.99 3.56 4.89
N GLU A 21 -13.93 4.89 4.97
CA GLU A 21 -13.90 5.74 3.79
C GLU A 21 -12.62 5.56 2.95
N ARG A 22 -11.45 5.39 3.59
CA ARG A 22 -10.21 5.04 2.90
C ARG A 22 -10.32 3.69 2.19
N LEU A 23 -10.88 2.68 2.85
CA LEU A 23 -11.13 1.36 2.26
C LEU A 23 -12.10 1.46 1.08
N ARG A 24 -13.18 2.23 1.21
CA ARG A 24 -14.15 2.46 0.13
C ARG A 24 -13.48 3.04 -1.12
N LYS A 25 -12.57 4.01 -0.96
CA LYS A 25 -11.80 4.60 -2.07
C LYS A 25 -10.87 3.58 -2.73
N ALA A 26 -10.20 2.73 -1.95
CA ALA A 26 -9.34 1.67 -2.47
C ALA A 26 -10.14 0.65 -3.29
N VAL A 27 -11.24 0.13 -2.72
CA VAL A 27 -12.10 -0.88 -3.36
C VAL A 27 -12.75 -0.36 -4.65
N ALA A 28 -12.97 0.95 -4.77
CA ALA A 28 -13.49 1.55 -5.99
C ALA A 28 -12.50 1.48 -7.18
N ILE A 29 -11.23 1.13 -6.96
CA ILE A 29 -10.24 0.87 -8.02
C ILE A 29 -10.28 -0.62 -8.36
N PRO A 30 -10.79 -1.02 -9.55
CA PRO A 30 -10.95 -2.43 -9.91
C PRO A 30 -9.63 -3.05 -10.37
N SER A 31 -8.66 -3.18 -9.46
CA SER A 31 -7.30 -3.69 -9.72
C SER A 31 -7.26 -5.21 -9.91
N ILE A 32 -7.92 -5.72 -10.96
CA ILE A 32 -8.03 -7.15 -11.28
C ILE A 32 -6.81 -7.59 -12.11
N SER A 33 -5.81 -8.16 -11.46
CA SER A 33 -4.54 -8.54 -12.12
C SER A 33 -4.66 -9.69 -13.14
N ALA A 34 -5.71 -10.51 -13.03
CA ALA A 34 -6.01 -11.60 -13.96
C ALA A 34 -6.48 -11.11 -15.34
N GLU A 35 -7.02 -9.89 -15.43
CA GLU A 35 -7.52 -9.28 -16.67
C GLU A 35 -6.46 -8.34 -17.27
N PRO A 36 -5.86 -8.65 -18.43
CA PRO A 36 -4.84 -7.78 -19.06
C PRO A 36 -5.33 -6.35 -19.30
N GLU A 37 -6.60 -6.19 -19.69
CA GLU A 37 -7.23 -4.90 -19.97
C GLU A 37 -7.33 -4.00 -18.72
N ARG A 38 -7.31 -4.61 -17.52
CA ARG A 38 -7.33 -3.91 -16.23
C ARG A 38 -5.93 -3.56 -15.74
N ARG A 39 -4.87 -3.81 -16.51
CA ARG A 39 -3.49 -3.44 -16.12
C ARG A 39 -3.37 -1.98 -15.66
N PRO A 40 -3.99 -1.00 -16.34
CA PRO A 40 -3.97 0.39 -15.87
C PRO A 40 -4.59 0.58 -14.48
N ASP A 41 -5.66 -0.16 -14.15
CA ASP A 41 -6.30 -0.10 -12.83
C ASP A 41 -5.40 -0.67 -11.73
N VAL A 42 -4.64 -1.73 -12.03
CA VAL A 42 -3.65 -2.29 -11.09
C VAL A 42 -2.50 -1.30 -10.84
N VAL A 43 -2.01 -0.64 -11.88
CA VAL A 43 -0.99 0.42 -11.74
C VAL A 43 -1.54 1.59 -10.91
N LYS A 44 -2.77 2.02 -11.20
CA LYS A 44 -3.46 3.08 -10.45
C LYS A 44 -3.61 2.73 -8.96
N MET A 45 -3.88 1.46 -8.62
CA MET A 45 -3.94 1.02 -7.22
C MET A 45 -2.57 1.09 -6.53
N GLY A 46 -1.50 0.71 -7.24
CA GLY A 46 -0.12 0.87 -6.76
C GLY A 46 0.25 2.34 -6.51
N GLU A 47 -0.12 3.24 -7.43
CA GLU A 47 0.06 4.69 -7.27
C GLU A 47 -0.76 5.27 -6.12
N TRP A 48 -2.02 4.84 -5.97
CA TRP A 48 -2.89 5.24 -4.87
C TRP A 48 -2.29 4.84 -3.51
N MET A 49 -1.83 3.59 -3.37
CA MET A 49 -1.14 3.11 -2.17
C MET A 49 0.12 3.91 -1.88
N ALA A 50 0.92 4.20 -2.91
CA ALA A 50 2.12 5.03 -2.76
C ALA A 50 1.80 6.44 -2.25
N ASN A 51 0.69 7.03 -2.70
CA ASN A 51 0.26 8.34 -2.24
C ASN A 51 -0.25 8.32 -0.79
N GLU A 52 -1.02 7.31 -0.38
CA GLU A 52 -1.42 7.15 1.02
C GLU A 52 -0.21 7.02 1.95
N LEU A 53 0.79 6.21 1.56
CA LEU A 53 2.03 6.03 2.33
C LEU A 53 2.89 7.31 2.39
N LYS A 54 3.00 8.05 1.28
CA LYS A 54 3.66 9.37 1.27
C LYS A 54 2.94 10.36 2.20
N SER A 55 1.61 10.36 2.20
CA SER A 55 0.81 11.24 3.06
C SER A 55 1.00 10.95 4.56
N LEU A 56 1.29 9.69 4.90
CA LEU A 56 1.66 9.27 6.24
C LEU A 56 3.08 9.72 6.63
N GLY A 57 3.92 10.11 5.65
CA GLY A 57 5.30 10.52 5.84
C GLY A 57 6.33 9.42 5.55
N ALA A 58 5.94 8.34 4.87
CA ALA A 58 6.89 7.30 4.44
C ALA A 58 7.69 7.75 3.21
N SER A 59 8.94 7.30 3.10
CA SER A 59 9.66 7.32 1.83
C SER A 59 9.16 6.17 0.97
N VAL A 60 8.79 6.43 -0.28
CA VAL A 60 8.16 5.44 -1.17
C VAL A 60 8.86 5.40 -2.53
N GLU A 61 9.13 4.19 -3.02
CA GLU A 61 9.61 3.87 -4.36
C GLU A 61 8.57 2.99 -5.07
N LEU A 62 8.21 3.36 -6.30
CA LEU A 62 7.47 2.49 -7.23
C LEU A 62 8.49 1.78 -8.11
N ARG A 63 8.82 0.53 -7.75
CA ARG A 63 9.85 -0.24 -8.43
C ARG A 63 9.29 -0.90 -9.69
N ASP A 64 9.81 -0.53 -10.85
CA ASP A 64 9.50 -1.19 -12.12
C ASP A 64 10.03 -2.64 -12.12
N LEU A 65 9.19 -3.55 -12.58
CA LEU A 65 9.42 -4.99 -12.65
C LEU A 65 9.59 -5.50 -14.10
N GLY A 66 9.37 -4.64 -15.10
CA GLY A 66 9.48 -4.99 -16.51
C GLY A 66 8.26 -5.72 -17.07
N GLU A 67 8.46 -6.49 -18.14
CA GLU A 67 7.39 -7.21 -18.82
C GLU A 67 6.96 -8.48 -18.06
N GLN A 68 5.67 -8.80 -18.16
CA GLN A 68 5.13 -10.04 -17.60
C GLN A 68 5.66 -11.25 -18.37
N PRO A 69 6.31 -12.23 -17.71
CA PRO A 69 6.81 -13.42 -18.38
C PRO A 69 5.69 -14.15 -19.15
N GLY A 70 5.96 -14.45 -20.42
CA GLY A 70 5.00 -15.12 -21.31
C GLY A 70 3.89 -14.23 -21.88
N LYS A 71 3.91 -12.91 -21.61
CA LYS A 71 2.97 -11.94 -22.19
C LYS A 71 3.72 -10.70 -22.73
N PRO A 72 4.31 -10.79 -23.94
CA PRO A 72 5.07 -9.70 -24.54
C PRO A 72 4.25 -8.40 -24.63
N GLY A 73 4.87 -7.27 -24.28
CA GLY A 73 4.24 -5.95 -24.30
C GLY A 73 3.29 -5.65 -23.13
N LEU A 74 3.12 -6.58 -22.18
CA LEU A 74 2.30 -6.38 -21.00
C LEU A 74 3.17 -6.18 -19.75
N HIS A 75 3.40 -4.92 -19.36
CA HIS A 75 4.25 -4.56 -18.21
C HIS A 75 3.61 -4.86 -16.86
N LEU A 76 4.33 -5.57 -15.98
CA LEU A 76 3.89 -5.83 -14.60
C LEU A 76 3.58 -4.52 -13.85
N PRO A 77 2.59 -4.51 -12.95
CA PRO A 77 2.39 -3.37 -12.06
C PRO A 77 3.64 -3.16 -11.18
N PRO A 78 3.96 -1.91 -10.80
CA PRO A 78 5.13 -1.64 -9.98
C PRO A 78 5.00 -2.26 -8.59
N CYS A 79 6.12 -2.68 -8.01
CA CYS A 79 6.16 -3.04 -6.59
C CYS A 79 6.29 -1.77 -5.74
N VAL A 80 5.39 -1.59 -4.78
CA VAL A 80 5.43 -0.45 -3.85
C VAL A 80 6.38 -0.79 -2.70
N LEU A 81 7.55 -0.17 -2.70
CA LEU A 81 8.51 -0.27 -1.60
C LEU A 81 8.42 0.99 -0.75
N ALA A 82 8.14 0.83 0.55
CA ALA A 82 8.01 1.97 1.45
C ALA A 82 8.76 1.74 2.77
N ARG A 83 9.26 2.84 3.32
CA ARG A 83 9.88 2.87 4.64
C ARG A 83 9.32 4.03 5.47
N TYR A 84 8.79 3.69 6.64
CA TYR A 84 8.32 4.67 7.63
C TYR A 84 9.24 4.66 8.85
N GLY A 85 10.08 5.69 8.97
CA GLY A 85 11.12 5.79 9.98
C GLY A 85 12.46 5.12 9.63
N ASN A 86 13.55 5.59 10.25
CA ASN A 86 14.92 5.10 10.01
C ASN A 86 15.78 5.12 11.29
N ASP A 87 15.15 4.90 12.45
CA ASP A 87 15.83 4.90 13.74
C ASP A 87 16.65 3.61 13.92
N LYS A 88 17.97 3.75 14.03
CA LYS A 88 18.92 2.63 14.21
C LYS A 88 18.74 1.90 15.55
N ASN A 89 18.08 2.52 16.53
CA ASN A 89 17.80 1.93 17.84
C ASN A 89 16.48 1.16 17.88
N LYS A 90 15.68 1.22 16.82
CA LYS A 90 14.41 0.48 16.70
C LYS A 90 14.57 -0.74 15.80
N ARG A 91 13.80 -1.78 16.09
CA ARG A 91 13.71 -2.95 15.21
C ARG A 91 13.03 -2.56 13.91
N THR A 92 13.46 -3.16 12.81
CA THR A 92 12.81 -3.02 11.50
C THR A 92 11.88 -4.21 11.27
N ILE A 93 10.63 -3.94 10.88
CA ILE A 93 9.63 -4.96 10.54
C ILE A 93 9.25 -4.74 9.07
N LEU A 94 9.26 -5.82 8.29
CA LEU A 94 8.73 -5.83 6.93
C LEU A 94 7.29 -6.35 6.95
N VAL A 95 6.38 -5.59 6.35
CA VAL A 95 4.98 -5.98 6.15
C VAL A 95 4.78 -6.17 4.64
N TYR A 96 4.20 -7.30 4.25
CA TYR A 96 3.89 -7.62 2.86
C TYR A 96 2.38 -7.73 2.66
N GLY A 97 1.89 -7.26 1.50
CA GLY A 97 0.49 -7.34 1.09
C GLY A 97 0.37 -7.24 -0.44
N HIS A 98 -0.85 -7.40 -0.96
CA HIS A 98 -1.17 -7.31 -2.38
C HIS A 98 -2.52 -6.63 -2.62
#